data_AF-A0A962MHH6-F1
#
_entry.id   AF-A0A962MHH6-F1
#
_cell.length_a   1.000
_cell.length_b   1.000
_cell.length_c   1.000
_cell.angle_alpha   90.00
_cell.angle_beta   90.00
_cell.angle_gamma   90.00
#
_symmetry.space_group_name_H-M   'P 1'
#
loop_
_entity.id
_entity.type
_entity.pdbx_description
1 polymer ?
#
loop_
_entity_poly.entity_id
_entity_poly.type
_entity_poly.pdbx_seq_one_letter_code
_entity_poly.pdbx_strand_id
1 'polypeptide(L)'
;MAPPHTDQADAAQAALPSLTDAAATLGTTAGAIAQNLLRLLALESQRAALSLSTMVCLGVVAALLISSAWLLLLAAAAIWLVRLGLSWELALLAAAMLNIGLSIALFSLIRRLSQHLRFRATRRQLGLGNGEPKHA
;
A
#
# COMPACT_ATOMS: atom_id res chain seq x y z
N MET A 1 59.29 -56.10 -12.67
CA MET A 1 58.35 -56.12 -11.53
C MET A 1 58.19 -54.67 -11.08
N ALA A 2 57.22 -53.96 -11.65
CA ALA A 2 57.04 -52.52 -11.47
C ALA A 2 55.89 -52.25 -10.49
N PRO A 3 56.01 -51.24 -9.59
CA PRO A 3 54.94 -50.82 -8.68
C PRO A 3 53.86 -49.99 -9.38
N PRO A 4 52.63 -49.91 -8.82
CA PRO A 4 51.49 -49.24 -9.43
C PRO A 4 51.52 -47.72 -9.21
N HIS A 5 51.28 -46.96 -10.27
CA HIS A 5 51.08 -45.50 -10.24
C HIS A 5 49.58 -45.20 -10.34
N THR A 6 48.85 -45.23 -9.22
CA THR A 6 47.41 -44.89 -9.21
C THR A 6 46.98 -43.85 -8.17
N ASP A 7 47.85 -43.36 -7.28
CA ASP A 7 47.41 -42.43 -6.22
C ASP A 7 47.46 -40.93 -6.59
N GLN A 8 48.12 -40.53 -7.67
CA GLN A 8 48.38 -39.10 -7.93
C GLN A 8 47.32 -38.40 -8.80
N ALA A 9 46.48 -39.14 -9.52
CA ALA A 9 45.41 -38.59 -10.35
C ALA A 9 44.15 -38.21 -9.55
N ASP A 10 43.83 -38.95 -8.49
CA ASP A 10 42.68 -38.67 -7.62
C ASP A 10 42.91 -37.47 -6.69
N ALA A 11 44.15 -37.21 -6.28
CA ALA A 11 44.49 -36.09 -5.39
C ALA A 11 44.39 -34.71 -6.07
N ALA A 12 44.55 -34.62 -7.40
CA ALA A 12 44.50 -33.35 -8.14
C ALA A 12 43.06 -32.92 -8.50
N GLN A 13 42.14 -33.87 -8.65
CA GLN A 13 40.71 -33.59 -8.87
C GLN A 13 40.00 -33.09 -7.61
N ALA A 14 40.57 -33.32 -6.42
CA ALA A 14 40.05 -32.81 -5.15
C ALA A 14 40.28 -31.29 -4.92
N ALA A 15 41.04 -30.61 -5.78
CA ALA A 15 41.41 -29.20 -5.57
C ALA A 15 40.52 -28.17 -6.28
N LEU A 16 39.67 -28.58 -7.24
CA LEU A 16 38.67 -27.69 -7.84
C LEU A 16 37.33 -27.98 -7.15
N PRO A 17 36.67 -26.97 -6.55
CA PRO A 17 35.37 -27.19 -5.92
C PRO A 17 34.44 -27.80 -6.95
N SER A 18 33.89 -28.96 -6.61
CA SER A 18 32.96 -29.64 -7.51
C SER A 18 31.77 -28.72 -7.76
N LEU A 19 31.26 -28.68 -8.99
CA LEU A 19 30.11 -27.84 -9.36
C LEU A 19 28.90 -28.07 -8.43
N THR A 20 28.79 -29.28 -7.89
CA THR A 20 27.81 -29.68 -6.89
C THR A 20 28.00 -28.98 -5.55
N ASP A 21 29.24 -28.80 -5.08
CA ASP A 21 29.52 -28.09 -3.82
C ASP A 21 29.22 -26.61 -3.94
N ALA A 22 29.55 -26.01 -5.09
CA ALA A 22 29.21 -24.62 -5.42
C ALA A 22 27.69 -24.39 -5.47
N ALA A 23 26.95 -25.32 -6.09
CA ALA A 23 25.48 -25.27 -6.12
C ALA A 23 24.88 -25.42 -4.71
N ALA A 24 25.42 -26.31 -3.88
CA ALA A 24 24.98 -26.50 -2.51
C ALA A 24 25.25 -25.27 -1.63
N THR A 25 26.40 -24.62 -1.79
CA THR A 25 26.71 -23.36 -1.09
C THR A 25 25.82 -22.20 -1.54
N LEU A 26 25.50 -22.11 -2.83
CA LEU A 26 24.55 -21.11 -3.33
C LEU A 26 23.14 -21.33 -2.77
N GLY A 27 22.67 -22.58 -2.73
CA GLY A 27 21.35 -22.91 -2.17
C GLY A 27 21.23 -22.58 -0.68
N THR A 28 22.25 -22.93 0.11
CA THR A 28 22.27 -22.62 1.55
C THR A 28 22.37 -21.11 1.82
N THR A 29 23.19 -20.40 1.03
CA THR A 29 23.31 -18.93 1.12
C THR A 29 22.00 -18.25 0.73
N ALA A 30 21.34 -18.68 -0.34
CA ALA A 30 20.04 -18.17 -0.75
C ALA A 30 18.97 -18.42 0.33
N GLY A 31 18.96 -19.60 0.93
CA GLY A 31 18.09 -19.91 2.07
C GLY A 31 18.33 -19.01 3.28
N ALA A 32 19.59 -18.76 3.63
CA ALA A 32 19.96 -17.87 4.74
C ALA A 32 19.54 -16.41 4.49
N ILE A 33 19.71 -15.91 3.26
CA ILE A 33 19.24 -14.58 2.85
C ILE A 33 17.72 -14.49 2.93
N ALA A 34 17.01 -15.49 2.39
CA ALA A 34 15.55 -15.53 2.42
C ALA A 34 15.01 -15.51 3.86
N GLN A 35 15.61 -16.29 4.77
CA GLN A 35 15.23 -16.29 6.18
C GLN A 35 15.46 -14.92 6.84
N ASN A 36 16.58 -14.26 6.55
CA ASN A 36 16.85 -12.94 7.10
C ASN A 36 15.84 -11.90 6.58
N LEU A 37 15.56 -11.91 5.27
CA LEU A 37 14.55 -11.04 4.66
C LEU A 37 13.16 -11.29 5.24
N LEU A 38 12.73 -12.55 5.41
CA LEU A 38 11.46 -12.88 6.05
C LEU A 38 11.39 -12.38 7.50
N ARG A 39 12.48 -12.48 8.26
CA ARG A 39 12.56 -11.97 9.63
C ARG A 39 12.47 -10.46 9.68
N LEU A 40 13.18 -9.76 8.80
CA LEU A 40 13.08 -8.31 8.62
C LEU A 40 11.67 -7.90 8.19
N LEU A 41 11.06 -8.60 7.23
CA LEU A 41 9.70 -8.32 6.76
C LEU A 41 8.66 -8.54 7.87
N ALA A 42 8.86 -9.53 8.73
CA ALA A 42 8.02 -9.75 9.90
C ALA A 42 8.16 -8.60 10.92
N LEU A 43 9.38 -8.11 11.17
CA LEU A 43 9.65 -6.96 12.04
C LEU A 43 9.08 -5.65 11.47
N GLU A 44 9.29 -5.40 10.18
CA GLU A 44 8.77 -4.23 9.48
C GLU A 44 7.25 -4.25 9.38
N SER A 45 6.65 -5.41 9.08
CA SER A 45 5.19 -5.54 9.04
C SER A 45 4.57 -5.36 10.42
N GLN A 46 5.21 -5.82 11.50
CA GLN A 46 4.72 -5.58 12.85
C GLN A 46 4.77 -4.09 13.22
N ARG A 47 5.86 -3.39 12.87
CA ARG A 47 6.00 -1.95 13.08
C ARG A 47 5.03 -1.15 12.20
N ALA A 48 4.88 -1.53 10.94
CA ALA A 48 3.96 -0.91 9.99
C ALA A 48 2.50 -1.16 10.40
N ALA A 49 2.17 -2.36 10.87
CA ALA A 49 0.84 -2.70 11.38
C ALA A 49 0.49 -1.88 12.61
N LEU A 50 1.45 -1.69 13.53
CA LEU A 50 1.24 -0.84 14.71
C LEU A 50 1.00 0.63 14.29
N SER A 51 1.78 1.16 13.35
CA SER A 51 1.53 2.50 12.79
C SER A 51 0.21 2.60 12.01
N LEU A 52 -0.17 1.56 11.28
CA LEU A 52 -1.42 1.53 10.52
C LEU A 52 -2.61 1.48 11.49
N SER A 53 -2.53 0.66 12.54
CA SER A 53 -3.60 0.54 13.55
C SER A 53 -3.83 1.86 14.27
N THR A 54 -2.77 2.61 14.61
CA THR A 54 -2.90 3.93 15.23
C THR A 54 -3.49 4.94 14.26
N MET A 55 -3.05 4.96 12.99
CA MET A 55 -3.66 5.80 11.95
C MET A 55 -5.14 5.46 11.70
N VAL A 56 -5.50 4.17 11.67
CA VAL A 56 -6.89 3.72 11.50
C VAL A 56 -7.72 4.12 12.71
N CYS A 57 -7.23 3.88 13.94
CA CYS A 57 -7.91 4.28 15.17
C CYS A 57 -8.13 5.79 15.20
N LEU A 58 -7.10 6.59 14.93
CA LEU A 58 -7.19 8.05 14.87
C LEU A 58 -8.13 8.51 13.75
N GLY A 59 -8.11 7.82 12.61
CA GLY A 59 -9.03 8.05 11.49
C GLY A 59 -10.48 7.76 11.86
N VAL A 60 -10.75 6.68 12.60
CA VAL A 60 -12.09 6.35 13.11
C VAL A 60 -12.56 7.41 14.12
N VAL A 61 -11.71 7.77 15.08
CA VAL A 61 -12.03 8.83 16.06
C VAL A 61 -12.29 10.15 15.35
N ALA A 62 -11.44 10.55 14.40
CA ALA A 62 -11.64 11.75 13.60
C ALA A 62 -12.93 11.69 12.78
N ALA A 63 -13.23 10.56 12.14
CA ALA A 63 -14.47 10.37 11.40
C ALA A 63 -15.70 10.52 12.30
N LEU A 64 -15.69 9.91 13.48
CA LEU A 64 -16.76 10.07 14.47
C LEU A 64 -16.92 11.52 14.91
N LEU A 65 -15.83 12.21 15.26
CA LEU A 65 -15.86 13.61 15.67
C LEU A 65 -16.39 14.52 14.55
N ILE A 66 -15.92 14.32 13.31
CA ILE A 66 -16.36 15.08 12.15
C ILE A 66 -17.84 14.82 11.87
N SER A 67 -18.29 13.56 11.94
CA SER A 67 -19.71 13.21 11.77
C SER A 67 -20.57 13.83 12.87
N SER A 68 -20.15 13.77 14.14
CA SER A 68 -20.87 14.41 15.25
C SER A 68 -20.92 15.93 15.08
N ALA A 69 -19.79 16.57 14.76
CA ALA A 69 -19.74 18.01 14.51
C ALA A 69 -20.67 18.42 13.37
N TRP A 70 -20.72 17.63 12.29
CA TRP A 70 -21.62 17.85 11.17
C TRP A 70 -23.10 17.76 11.58
N LEU A 71 -23.47 16.76 12.39
CA LEU A 71 -24.83 16.62 12.91
C LEU A 71 -25.21 17.80 13.81
N LEU A 72 -24.30 18.26 14.67
CA LEU A 72 -24.51 19.46 15.49
C LEU A 72 -24.70 20.70 14.62
N LEU A 73 -23.95 20.82 13.53
CA LEU A 73 -24.05 21.94 12.59
C LEU A 73 -25.39 21.93 11.85
N LEU A 74 -25.87 20.76 11.42
CA LEU A 74 -27.22 20.59 10.87
C LEU A 74 -28.31 20.92 11.89
N ALA A 75 -28.17 20.47 13.14
CA ALA A 75 -29.10 20.80 14.22
C ALA A 75 -29.13 22.30 14.51
N ALA A 76 -27.97 22.95 14.59
CA ALA A 76 -27.85 24.39 14.76
C ALA A 76 -28.49 25.16 13.60
N ALA A 77 -28.25 24.72 12.35
CA ALA A 77 -28.86 25.31 11.17
C ALA A 77 -30.39 25.16 11.18
N ALA A 78 -30.91 23.99 11.55
CA ALA A 78 -32.35 23.76 11.67
C ALA A 78 -32.99 24.66 12.75
N ILE A 79 -32.37 24.75 13.93
CA ILE A 79 -32.83 25.64 15.01
C ILE A 79 -32.82 27.10 14.53
N TRP A 80 -31.76 27.53 13.85
CA TRP A 80 -31.66 28.88 13.33
C TRP A 80 -32.77 29.18 12.30
N LEU A 81 -33.06 28.23 11.40
CA LEU A 81 -34.13 28.37 10.42
C LEU A 81 -35.52 28.46 11.06
N VAL A 82 -35.78 27.63 12.07
CA VAL A 82 -37.04 27.69 12.83
C VAL A 82 -37.17 29.03 13.57
N ARG A 83 -36.06 29.57 14.11
CA ARG A 83 -36.06 30.91 14.73
C ARG A 83 -36.34 32.05 13.74
N LEU A 84 -36.05 31.85 12.45
CA LEU A 84 -36.43 32.77 11.38
C LEU A 84 -37.92 32.69 10.99
N GLY A 85 -38.69 31.80 11.64
CA GLY A 85 -40.11 31.60 11.38
C GLY A 85 -40.40 30.60 10.26
N LEU A 86 -39.38 29.89 9.74
CA LEU A 86 -39.61 28.82 8.77
C LEU A 86 -40.25 27.61 9.45
N SER A 87 -41.21 27.00 8.75
CA SER A 87 -41.85 25.76 9.19
C SER A 87 -40.84 24.61 9.23
N TRP A 88 -41.12 23.61 10.06
CA TRP A 88 -40.26 22.43 10.24
C TRP A 88 -39.99 21.68 8.92
N GLU A 89 -40.95 21.71 8.00
CA GLU A 89 -40.87 21.14 6.65
C GLU A 89 -39.77 21.80 5.82
N LEU A 90 -39.70 23.13 5.81
CA LEU A 90 -38.68 23.90 5.08
C LEU A 90 -37.28 23.69 5.70
N ALA A 91 -37.19 23.57 7.03
CA ALA A 91 -35.94 23.26 7.71
C ALA A 91 -35.40 21.88 7.32
N LEU A 92 -36.26 20.87 7.26
CA LEU A 92 -35.90 19.53 6.78
C LEU A 92 -35.54 19.52 5.29
N LEU A 93 -36.26 20.29 4.46
CA LEU A 93 -35.96 20.42 3.03
C LEU A 93 -34.58 21.05 2.80
N ALA A 94 -34.24 22.10 3.57
CA ALA A 94 -32.93 22.74 3.51
C ALA A 94 -31.82 21.78 3.96
N ALA A 95 -32.03 21.02 5.04
CA ALA A 95 -31.09 19.99 5.48
C ALA A 95 -30.91 18.89 4.43
N ALA A 96 -31.98 18.48 3.74
CA ALA A 96 -31.92 17.51 2.64
C ALA A 96 -31.12 18.05 1.46
N MET A 97 -31.33 19.31 1.05
CA MET A 97 -30.55 19.95 -0.01
C MET A 97 -29.06 20.01 0.31
N LEU A 98 -28.70 20.36 1.56
CA LEU A 98 -27.30 20.34 2.01
C LEU A 98 -26.68 18.95 1.89
N ASN A 99 -27.39 17.90 2.33
CA ASN A 99 -26.90 16.52 2.23
C ASN A 99 -26.74 16.05 0.78
N ILE A 100 -27.68 16.41 -0.11
CA ILE A 100 -27.61 16.09 -1.53
C ILE A 100 -26.41 16.80 -2.17
N GLY A 101 -26.24 18.10 -1.90
CA GLY A 101 -25.12 18.89 -2.41
C GLY A 101 -23.77 18.30 -1.98
N LEU A 102 -23.64 17.95 -0.70
CA LEU A 102 -22.43 17.33 -0.18
C LEU A 102 -22.18 15.95 -0.79
N SER A 103 -23.23 15.14 -0.98
CA SER A 103 -23.15 13.82 -1.62
C SER A 103 -22.66 13.92 -3.07
N ILE A 104 -23.18 14.87 -3.84
CA ILE A 104 -22.75 15.11 -5.23
C ILE A 104 -21.29 15.57 -5.27
N ALA A 105 -20.89 16.45 -4.35
CA ALA A 105 -19.51 16.93 -4.26
C ALA A 105 -18.54 15.79 -3.94
N LEU A 106 -18.86 14.96 -2.93
CA LEU A 106 -18.06 13.77 -2.58
C LEU A 106 -17.98 12.79 -3.74
N PHE A 107 -19.10 12.47 -4.37
CA PHE A 107 -19.13 11.57 -5.53
C PHE A 107 -18.27 12.10 -6.69
N SER A 108 -18.33 13.40 -6.95
CA SER A 108 -17.50 14.06 -7.97
C SER A 108 -16.02 14.00 -7.63
N LEU A 109 -15.67 14.21 -6.35
CA LEU A 109 -14.29 14.13 -5.87
C LEU A 109 -13.77 12.69 -5.98
N ILE A 110 -14.55 11.69 -5.56
CA ILE A 110 -14.22 10.26 -5.69
C ILE A 110 -14.01 9.90 -7.17
N ARG A 111 -14.88 10.35 -8.08
CA ARG A 111 -14.70 10.14 -9.52
C ARG A 111 -13.40 10.75 -10.03
N ARG A 112 -13.09 11.99 -9.63
CA ARG A 112 -11.84 12.67 -10.00
C ARG A 112 -10.60 11.94 -9.47
N LEU A 113 -10.60 11.51 -8.21
CA LEU A 113 -9.48 10.76 -7.65
C LEU A 113 -9.33 9.39 -8.35
N SER A 114 -10.43 8.66 -8.54
CA SER A 114 -10.41 7.35 -9.21
C SER A 114 -9.87 7.44 -10.63
N GLN A 115 -10.25 8.49 -11.39
CA GLN A 115 -9.70 8.74 -12.73
C GLN A 115 -8.19 9.02 -12.69
N HIS A 116 -7.70 9.79 -11.71
CA HIS A 116 -6.26 10.06 -11.58
C HIS A 116 -5.46 8.81 -11.14
N LEU A 117 -6.00 7.96 -10.26
CA LEU A 117 -5.32 6.73 -9.83
C LEU A 117 -5.26 5.69 -10.95
N ARG A 118 -6.35 5.50 -11.71
CA ARG A 118 -6.42 4.48 -12.79
C ARG A 118 -5.46 4.75 -13.94
N PHE A 119 -5.13 6.01 -14.23
CA PHE A 119 -4.19 6.33 -15.31
C PHE A 119 -2.73 6.40 -14.86
N ARG A 120 -2.43 6.82 -13.62
CA ARG A 120 -1.04 7.00 -13.16
C ARG A 120 -0.36 5.67 -12.83
N ALA A 121 -1.06 4.74 -12.18
CA ALA A 121 -0.52 3.42 -11.88
C ALA A 121 -0.32 2.58 -13.16
N THR A 122 -1.34 2.57 -14.03
CA THR A 122 -1.30 1.83 -15.30
C THR A 122 -0.27 2.40 -16.27
N ARG A 123 -0.12 3.74 -16.41
CA ARG A 123 0.92 4.34 -17.27
C ARG A 123 2.34 4.12 -16.74
N ARG A 124 2.51 4.12 -15.42
CA ARG A 124 3.81 3.85 -14.79
C ARG A 124 4.20 2.38 -14.92
N GLN A 125 3.23 1.47 -14.90
CA GLN A 125 3.46 0.04 -15.15
C GLN A 125 3.64 -0.29 -16.63
N LEU A 126 2.98 0.44 -17.54
CA LEU A 126 3.08 0.21 -18.99
C LEU A 126 4.36 0.77 -19.63
N GLY A 127 5.26 1.42 -18.87
CA GLY A 127 6.57 1.81 -19.39
C GLY A 127 6.56 2.79 -20.57
N LEU A 128 5.41 3.39 -20.90
CA LEU A 128 5.23 4.35 -22.00
C LEU A 128 5.91 5.72 -21.76
N GLY A 129 6.89 5.77 -20.85
CA GLY A 129 7.70 6.94 -20.53
C GLY A 129 9.13 6.90 -21.05
N ASN A 130 9.65 5.75 -21.51
CA ASN A 130 11.05 5.61 -21.93
C ASN A 130 11.20 5.06 -23.36
N GLY A 131 10.31 5.45 -24.26
CA GLY A 131 10.42 5.18 -25.69
C GLY A 131 11.20 6.26 -26.45
N GLU A 132 12.28 6.80 -25.89
CA GLU A 132 13.24 7.60 -26.68
C GLU A 132 14.69 7.22 -26.35
N PRO A 133 15.33 6.53 -27.29
CA PRO A 133 16.63 6.91 -27.81
C PRO A 133 16.39 7.45 -29.23
N LYS A 134 16.57 8.75 -29.50
CA LYS A 134 17.85 9.42 -29.81
C LYS A 134 18.83 8.53 -30.59
N HIS A 135 19.44 9.10 -31.63
CA HIS A 135 20.45 8.55 -32.57
C HIS A 135 19.82 8.01 -33.87
N ALA A 136 20.18 8.46 -35.08
CA ALA A 136 21.19 9.42 -35.53
C ALA A 136 20.78 9.92 -36.93
#